data_AF-A0A1L9GTN5-F1
#
_entry.id   AF-A0A1L9GTN5-F1
#
_cell.length_a   1.000
_cell.length_b   1.000
_cell.length_c   1.000
_cell.angle_alpha   90.00
_cell.angle_beta   90.00
_cell.angle_gamma   90.00
#
_symmetry.space_group_name_H-M   'P 1'
#
loop_
_entity.id
_entity.type
_entity.pdbx_description
1 polymer ?
#
loop_
_entity_poly.entity_id
_entity_poly.type
_entity_poly.pdbx_seq_one_letter_code
_entity_poly.pdbx_strand_id
1 'polypeptide(L)' 'MQENALKTKVGELNLELAIEKRKVAATGVSSKVVKIREMKKTIARIKTVLNERGAEKK' A
#
# COMPACT_ATOMS: atom_id res chain seq x y z
N MET A 1 19.37 -0.79 -5.29
CA MET A 1 18.53 0.40 -5.53
C MET A 1 17.03 0.09 -5.59
N GLN A 2 16.55 -0.89 -6.38
CA GLN A 2 15.11 -1.14 -6.54
C GLN A 2 14.35 -1.60 -5.27
N GLU A 3 14.99 -2.40 -4.41
CA GLU A 3 14.33 -2.89 -3.17
C GLU A 3 14.02 -1.74 -2.19
N ASN A 4 14.94 -0.78 -2.04
CA ASN A 4 14.71 0.41 -1.24
C ASN A 4 13.61 1.28 -1.84
N ALA A 5 13.55 1.43 -3.16
CA ALA A 5 12.48 2.18 -3.82
C ALA A 5 11.10 1.55 -3.56
N LEU A 6 10.98 0.22 -3.60
CA LEU A 6 9.75 -0.49 -3.27
C LEU A 6 9.36 -0.34 -1.79
N LYS A 7 10.33 -0.37 -0.87
CA LYS A 7 10.09 -0.12 0.56
C LYS A 7 9.63 1.31 0.81
N THR A 8 10.26 2.31 0.21
CA THR A 8 9.83 3.72 0.26
C THR A 8 8.41 3.85 -0.28
N LYS A 9 8.11 3.21 -1.42
CA LYS A 9 6.78 3.26 -2.02
C LYS A 9 5.69 2.66 -1.12
N VAL A 10 6.00 1.58 -0.40
CA VAL A 10 5.10 1.02 0.61
C VAL A 10 4.87 2.00 1.76
N GLY A 11 5.90 2.73 2.20
CA GLY A 11 5.79 3.79 3.20
C GLY A 11 4.82 4.89 2.77
N GLU A 12 5.01 5.43 1.55
CA GLU A 12 4.11 6.43 0.95
C GLU A 12 2.66 5.94 0.86
N LEU A 13 2.46 4.72 0.35
CA LEU A 13 1.12 4.14 0.20
C LEU A 13 0.42 3.90 1.54
N ASN A 14 1.16 3.57 2.59
CA ASN A 14 0.58 3.43 3.93
C ASN A 14 0.14 4.79 4.51
N LEU A 15 0.91 5.86 4.26
CA LEU A 15 0.53 7.21 4.65
C LEU A 15 -0.73 7.66 3.92
N GLU A 16 -0.79 7.46 2.59
CA GLU A 16 -1.98 7.80 1.79
C GLU A 16 -3.21 6.99 2.22
N LEU A 17 -3.02 5.69 2.51
CA LEU A 17 -4.09 4.83 3.02
C LEU A 17 -4.63 5.32 4.36
N ALA A 18 -3.77 5.81 5.26
CA ALA A 18 -4.20 6.38 6.54
C ALA A 18 -5.02 7.66 6.34
N ILE A 19 -4.59 8.52 5.42
CA ILE A 19 -5.31 9.75 5.06
C ILE A 19 -6.69 9.39 4.49
N GLU A 20 -6.79 8.43 3.56
CA GLU A 20 -8.11 8.10 2.98
C GLU A 20 -9.04 7.39 3.95
N LYS A 21 -8.52 6.58 4.88
CA LYS A 21 -9.35 6.05 5.97
C LYS A 21 -9.98 7.17 6.80
N ARG A 22 -9.22 8.22 7.14
CA ARG A 22 -9.75 9.39 7.85
C ARG A 22 -10.81 10.12 7.01
N LYS A 23 -10.57 10.31 5.71
CA LYS A 23 -11.56 10.95 4.82
C LYS A 23 -12.85 10.12 4.70
N VAL A 24 -12.76 8.79 4.65
CA VAL A 24 -13.93 7.92 4.66
C VAL A 24 -14.68 8.05 5.97
N ALA A 25 -13.99 7.98 7.11
CA ALA A 25 -14.62 8.13 8.42
C ALA A 25 -15.36 9.48 8.55
N ALA A 26 -14.80 10.55 7.98
CA ALA A 26 -15.40 11.88 8.03
C ALA A 26 -16.57 12.09 7.05
N THR A 27 -16.62 11.36 5.92
CA THR A 27 -17.55 11.68 4.81
C THR A 27 -18.48 10.54 4.40
N GLY A 28 -18.22 9.30 4.80
CA GLY A 28 -19.02 8.13 4.44
C GLY A 28 -19.05 7.77 2.94
N VAL A 29 -18.27 8.45 2.09
CA VAL A 29 -18.36 8.29 0.62
C VAL A 29 -17.81 6.93 0.17
N SER A 30 -18.64 6.15 -0.54
CA SER A 30 -18.34 4.80 -1.02
C SER A 30 -17.17 4.73 -2.02
N SER A 31 -17.00 5.74 -2.89
CA SER A 31 -15.87 5.78 -3.85
C SER A 31 -14.50 5.77 -3.16
N LYS A 32 -14.40 6.39 -1.98
CA LYS A 32 -13.18 6.38 -1.17
C LYS A 32 -12.92 5.00 -0.54
N VAL A 33 -13.95 4.20 -0.29
CA VAL A 33 -13.81 2.81 0.17
C VAL A 33 -13.21 1.92 -0.91
N VAL A 34 -13.61 2.12 -2.18
CA VAL A 34 -13.02 1.43 -3.34
C VAL A 34 -11.53 1.77 -3.44
N LYS A 35 -11.17 3.05 -3.37
CA LYS A 35 -9.77 3.51 -3.38
C LYS A 35 -8.94 2.85 -2.27
N ILE A 36 -9.47 2.76 -1.04
CA ILE A 36 -8.82 2.07 0.08
C ILE A 36 -8.55 0.59 -0.24
N ARG A 37 -9.51 -0.10 -0.87
CA ARG A 37 -9.38 -1.51 -1.22
C ARG A 37 -8.29 -1.74 -2.27
N GLU A 38 -8.19 -0.86 -3.25
CA GLU A 38 -7.15 -0.92 -4.28
C GLU A 38 -5.77 -0.65 -3.69
N MET A 39 -5.62 0.38 -2.86
CA MET A 39 -4.35 0.67 -2.18
C MET A 39 -3.86 -0.51 -1.33
N LYS A 40 -4.75 -1.18 -0.60
CA LYS A 40 -4.40 -2.40 0.15
C LYS A 40 -3.88 -3.52 -0.75
N LYS A 41 -4.52 -3.75 -1.91
CA LYS A 41 -4.07 -4.76 -2.89
C LYS A 41 -2.69 -4.42 -3.45
N THR A 42 -2.45 -3.15 -3.77
CA THR A 42 -1.15 -2.69 -4.26
C THR A 42 -0.04 -2.88 -3.22
N ILE A 43 -0.28 -2.53 -1.96
CA ILE A 43 0.67 -2.77 -0.86
C ILE A 43 0.97 -4.27 -0.72
N ALA A 44 -0.06 -5.12 -0.78
CA ALA A 44 0.12 -6.57 -0.70
C ALA A 44 0.99 -7.11 -1.84
N ARG A 45 0.74 -6.69 -3.08
CA ARG A 45 1.57 -7.07 -4.25
C ARG A 45 3.02 -6.65 -4.09
N ILE A 46 3.27 -5.42 -3.65
CA ILE A 46 4.65 -4.95 -3.44
C ILE A 46 5.34 -5.76 -2.33
N LYS A 47 4.63 -6.08 -1.25
CA LYS A 47 5.14 -6.95 -0.18
C LYS A 47 5.45 -8.35 -0.68
N THR A 48 4.61 -8.93 -1.53
CA THR A 48 4.87 -10.24 -2.17
C THR A 48 6.14 -10.19 -3.00
N VAL A 49 6.29 -9.19 -3.88
CA VAL A 49 7.50 -9.02 -4.70
C VAL A 49 8.75 -8.84 -3.84
N LEU A 50 8.66 -8.05 -2.77
CA LEU A 50 9.77 -7.87 -1.83
C LEU A 50 10.14 -9.18 -1.10
N ASN A 51 9.13 -9.99 -0.74
CA ASN A 51 9.32 -11.27 -0.08
C ASN A 51 9.95 -12.31 -1.03
N GLU A 52 9.46 -12.40 -2.27
CA GLU A 52 10.00 -13.29 -3.31
C GLU A 52 11.47 -12.93 -3.59
N ARG A 53 11.78 -11.64 -3.79
CA ARG A 53 13.14 -11.14 -3.99
C ARG A 53 14.06 -11.34 -2.77
N GLY A 54 13.49 -11.41 -1.56
CA GLY A 54 14.22 -11.69 -0.33
C GLY A 54 14.44 -13.18 -0.09
N ALA A 55 13.50 -14.02 -0.53
CA ALA A 55 13.59 -15.48 -0.48
C ALA A 55 14.58 -16.04 -1.51
N GLU A 56 14.72 -15.41 -2.68
CA GLU A 56 15.76 -15.76 -3.67
C GLU A 56 17.21 -15.48 -3.19
N LYS A 57 17.39 -14.70 -2.12
CA LYS A 57 18.71 -14.38 -1.57
C LYS A 57 19.15 -15.30 -0.42
N LYS A 58 18.37 -16.34 -0.09
CA LYS A 58 18.67 -17.33 0.94
C LYS A 58 18.96 -18.68 0.34
#